data_AF-A0A562WSR0-F1
#
_entry.id   AF-A0A562WSR0-F1
#
_cell.length_a   1.000
_cell.length_b   1.000
_cell.length_c   1.000
_cell.angle_alpha   90.00
_cell.angle_beta   90.00
_cell.angle_gamma   90.00
#
_symmetry.space_group_name_H-M   'P 1'
#
loop_
_entity.id
_entity.type
_entity.pdbx_description
1 polymer ?
#
loop_
_entity_poly.entity_id
_entity_poly.type
_entity_poly.pdbx_seq_one_letter_code
_entity_poly.pdbx_strand_id
1 'polypeptide(L)'
;MRTRSSRFYPVTLMMVMLLTFLSLPVGNEAMAAFESGSTCGAAFHNTTSCRGAFNPTVNTTIQLPSSGILDYTTFTVPQGVTVKFAKIANNTPVIIRTSGNVLIEGTIDVSGSSAVHSGTAGDGVLGDDGQPGLGGPGGFDGGYGGRSPLFGGAPCQAGGAGKGPGGGPTATFCTGNDNWRGGNGGGAGYASVEGVPGWAASNGTVYGQASILPIIGGSGGGGGAGGGSYNGAGGGGGGGAILIASSGAIIIGKNGVGGAGRIFADGGAGGSNGGDGCGGGGGGGSGGSIKLVAETLTRVYDGWVGARRGPGGGSCYSSGGYGGYGRIRLEANNTNWSGYTDPGYSFALPGKVLVPNNPTLSIIGITAGGTTQAVPANPTGVGDVTLPQGTTTATVQIAATNIPIGTTVTVYVVPVIGANRSSSLSTALAGPSDASTSAMATVTLSNGNNVLLASATYTVTELLAMSLPRFGGEYVAKIRIDSEMNGTSRVTYITASGKEYPADGRTVKATS
;
A
#
# COMPACT_ATOMS: atom_id res chain seq x y z
N MET A 1 -92.21 -5.29 -24.84
CA MET A 1 -92.20 -6.41 -23.88
C MET A 1 -91.33 -7.52 -24.44
N ARG A 2 -90.22 -7.89 -23.75
CA ARG A 2 -89.51 -9.19 -23.60
C ARG A 2 -89.53 -10.23 -24.77
N THR A 3 -88.49 -10.97 -25.17
CA THR A 3 -87.12 -11.30 -24.66
C THR A 3 -86.38 -12.24 -25.66
N ARG A 4 -85.03 -12.18 -25.66
CA ARG A 4 -83.99 -13.21 -26.02
C ARG A 4 -83.87 -13.69 -27.48
N SER A 5 -82.69 -14.04 -28.02
CA SER A 5 -81.25 -13.79 -27.76
C SER A 5 -80.48 -14.41 -28.94
N SER A 6 -79.51 -13.69 -29.51
CA SER A 6 -78.74 -14.04 -30.71
C SER A 6 -77.57 -15.01 -30.45
N ARG A 7 -77.39 -15.97 -31.36
CA ARG A 7 -76.12 -16.70 -31.60
C ARG A 7 -75.65 -16.35 -33.02
N PHE A 8 -74.34 -16.25 -33.21
CA PHE A 8 -73.53 -16.82 -34.31
C PHE A 8 -72.16 -16.10 -34.34
N TYR A 9 -71.07 -16.87 -34.24
CA TYR A 9 -69.68 -16.41 -34.37
C TYR A 9 -69.25 -16.43 -35.84
N PRO A 10 -68.42 -15.47 -36.30
CA PRO A 10 -67.47 -15.73 -37.38
C PRO A 10 -66.01 -15.48 -36.98
N VAL A 11 -65.16 -16.14 -37.76
CA VAL A 11 -63.71 -16.30 -37.70
C VAL A 11 -62.95 -14.97 -37.79
N THR A 12 -62.01 -14.72 -36.89
CA THR A 12 -61.13 -13.55 -36.92
C THR A 12 -59.83 -13.84 -37.68
N LEU A 13 -59.63 -13.08 -38.75
CA LEU A 13 -58.46 -13.02 -39.63
C LEU A 13 -57.27 -12.40 -38.86
N MET A 14 -56.15 -13.12 -38.74
CA MET A 14 -54.90 -12.62 -38.13
C MET A 14 -54.18 -11.66 -39.09
N MET A 15 -54.00 -10.42 -38.64
CA MET A 15 -53.30 -9.34 -39.33
C MET A 15 -51.78 -9.48 -39.11
N VAL A 16 -51.03 -9.72 -40.18
CA VAL A 16 -49.55 -9.77 -40.18
C VAL A 16 -49.02 -8.34 -40.26
N MET A 17 -48.39 -7.87 -39.19
CA MET A 17 -47.74 -6.56 -39.12
C MET A 17 -46.32 -6.66 -39.69
N LEU A 18 -46.12 -6.08 -40.87
CA LEU A 18 -44.84 -6.01 -41.58
C LEU A 18 -43.93 -4.99 -40.87
N LEU A 19 -42.98 -5.46 -40.06
CA LEU A 19 -41.93 -4.63 -39.46
C LEU A 19 -40.84 -4.35 -40.51
N THR A 20 -40.76 -3.11 -40.98
CA THR A 20 -39.63 -2.63 -41.79
C THR A 20 -38.39 -2.49 -40.89
N PHE A 21 -37.38 -3.34 -41.12
CA PHE A 21 -36.06 -3.19 -40.52
C PHE A 21 -35.37 -1.95 -41.09
N LEU A 22 -35.32 -0.88 -40.31
CA LEU A 22 -34.41 0.24 -40.52
C LEU A 22 -33.00 -0.27 -40.18
N SER A 23 -32.17 -0.52 -41.20
CA SER A 23 -30.76 -0.87 -41.02
C SER A 23 -30.01 0.37 -40.53
N LEU A 24 -29.97 0.55 -39.21
CA LEU A 24 -29.01 1.45 -38.58
C LEU A 24 -27.61 0.90 -38.92
N PRO A 25 -26.68 1.72 -39.44
CA PRO A 25 -25.30 1.30 -39.53
C PRO A 25 -24.85 0.97 -38.10
N VAL A 26 -24.54 -0.29 -37.84
CA VAL A 26 -23.81 -0.68 -36.65
C VAL A 26 -22.44 -0.04 -36.84
N GLY A 27 -22.25 1.15 -36.26
CA GLY A 27 -20.92 1.69 -36.10
C GLY A 27 -20.11 0.62 -35.39
N ASN A 28 -18.97 0.24 -35.97
CA ASN A 28 -17.91 -0.37 -35.19
C ASN A 28 -17.55 0.66 -34.12
N GLU A 29 -18.22 0.62 -32.97
CA GLU A 29 -17.72 1.20 -31.74
C GLU A 29 -16.47 0.39 -31.41
N ALA A 30 -15.35 0.70 -32.07
CA ALA A 30 -14.05 0.24 -31.63
C ALA A 30 -13.97 0.67 -30.17
N MET A 31 -13.87 -0.28 -29.24
CA MET A 31 -13.56 0.06 -27.86
C MET A 31 -12.35 0.99 -27.90
N ALA A 32 -12.47 2.17 -27.29
CA ALA A 32 -11.35 3.09 -27.21
C ALA A 32 -10.15 2.33 -26.65
N ALA A 33 -9.02 2.40 -27.36
CA ALA A 33 -7.79 1.75 -26.93
C ALA A 33 -7.47 2.21 -25.50
N PHE A 34 -7.02 1.27 -24.67
CA PHE A 34 -6.63 1.61 -23.31
C PHE A 34 -5.49 2.62 -23.34
N GLU A 35 -5.62 3.68 -22.52
CA GLU A 35 -4.58 4.68 -22.34
C GLU A 35 -3.96 4.56 -20.94
N SER A 36 -2.64 4.36 -20.90
CA SER A 36 -1.89 4.24 -19.64
C SER A 36 -1.83 5.55 -18.84
N GLY A 37 -2.08 6.68 -19.51
CA GLY A 37 -1.88 8.02 -18.95
C GLY A 37 -0.41 8.43 -18.84
N SER A 38 0.50 7.75 -19.56
CA SER A 38 1.90 8.20 -19.70
C SER A 38 1.95 9.60 -20.30
N THR A 39 2.78 10.48 -19.75
CA THR A 39 2.98 11.82 -20.32
C THR A 39 3.96 11.83 -21.51
N CYS A 40 4.54 10.66 -21.84
CA CYS A 40 5.39 10.49 -23.00
C CYS A 40 4.57 10.47 -24.30
N GLY A 41 4.67 11.52 -25.10
CA GLY A 41 4.11 11.57 -26.46
C GLY A 41 5.17 11.22 -27.51
N ALA A 42 4.74 10.94 -28.75
CA ALA A 42 5.66 10.67 -29.87
C ALA A 42 6.70 11.79 -30.12
N ALA A 43 6.41 13.02 -29.68
CA ALA A 43 7.28 14.20 -29.83
C ALA A 43 7.95 14.68 -28.52
N PHE A 44 7.66 14.08 -27.36
CA PHE A 44 8.17 14.52 -26.06
C PHE A 44 8.93 13.39 -25.38
N HIS A 45 10.27 13.44 -25.44
CA HIS A 45 11.19 12.45 -24.86
C HIS A 45 12.30 13.14 -24.06
N ASN A 46 12.84 12.46 -23.06
CA ASN A 46 13.98 12.91 -22.23
C ASN A 46 13.73 14.21 -21.44
N THR A 47 12.52 14.36 -20.90
CA THR A 47 12.16 15.44 -19.96
C THR A 47 12.00 14.89 -18.53
N THR A 48 11.80 15.77 -17.54
CA THR A 48 11.50 15.37 -16.16
C THR A 48 10.20 14.58 -16.05
N SER A 49 9.24 14.84 -16.94
CA SER A 49 7.95 14.13 -16.98
C SER A 49 7.97 12.91 -17.89
N CYS A 50 8.84 12.84 -18.90
CA CYS A 50 8.94 11.69 -19.82
C CYS A 50 10.38 11.22 -20.01
N ARG A 51 10.67 9.97 -19.66
CA ARG A 51 12.03 9.40 -19.67
C ARG A 51 12.43 8.72 -20.99
N GLY A 52 11.60 8.80 -22.03
CA GLY A 52 11.88 8.16 -23.32
C GLY A 52 11.83 6.63 -23.23
N ALA A 53 12.62 5.95 -24.06
CA ALA A 53 12.69 4.49 -24.07
C ALA A 53 13.65 3.96 -22.99
N PHE A 54 13.21 2.98 -22.21
CA PHE A 54 14.05 2.29 -21.23
C PHE A 54 14.47 0.92 -21.75
N ASN A 55 15.79 0.67 -21.86
CA ASN A 55 16.35 -0.59 -22.32
C ASN A 55 17.79 -0.80 -21.78
N PRO A 56 17.97 -1.08 -20.48
CA PRO A 56 19.28 -1.21 -19.85
C PRO A 56 20.02 -2.46 -20.33
N THR A 57 21.34 -2.38 -20.44
CA THR A 57 22.22 -3.50 -20.82
C THR A 57 22.86 -4.22 -19.63
N VAL A 58 22.70 -3.68 -18.42
CA VAL A 58 23.24 -4.22 -17.17
C VAL A 58 22.22 -4.07 -16.04
N ASN A 59 22.42 -4.83 -14.96
CA ASN A 59 21.62 -4.70 -13.75
C ASN A 59 21.57 -3.23 -13.30
N THR A 60 20.36 -2.73 -13.08
CA THR A 60 20.11 -1.30 -12.87
C THR A 60 19.20 -1.10 -11.66
N THR A 61 19.58 -0.16 -10.79
CA THR A 61 18.70 0.33 -9.72
C THR A 61 18.21 1.73 -10.08
N ILE A 62 16.91 1.86 -10.34
CA ILE A 62 16.28 3.12 -10.70
C ILE A 62 16.00 3.94 -9.43
N GLN A 63 16.35 5.22 -9.45
CA GLN A 63 15.96 6.17 -8.41
C GLN A 63 14.50 6.60 -8.62
N LEU A 64 13.65 6.39 -7.62
CA LEU A 64 12.25 6.79 -7.69
C LEU A 64 12.09 8.30 -7.44
N PRO A 65 11.25 9.00 -8.21
CA PRO A 65 10.78 10.32 -7.81
C PRO A 65 9.90 10.19 -6.56
N SER A 66 9.67 11.30 -5.85
CA SER A 66 8.82 11.34 -4.66
C SER A 66 7.37 10.89 -4.91
N SER A 67 6.92 10.91 -6.16
CA SER A 67 5.61 10.41 -6.58
C SER A 67 5.56 8.89 -6.82
N GLY A 68 6.72 8.24 -6.99
CA GLY A 68 6.82 6.84 -7.44
C GLY A 68 6.47 6.60 -8.92
N ILE A 69 6.08 7.65 -9.67
CA ILE A 69 5.62 7.55 -11.05
C ILE A 69 6.77 7.75 -12.05
N LEU A 70 6.92 6.79 -12.96
CA LEU A 70 7.89 6.78 -14.04
C LEU A 70 7.15 6.65 -15.37
N ASP A 71 7.24 7.68 -16.21
CA ASP A 71 6.69 7.65 -17.56
C ASP A 71 7.77 7.35 -18.59
N TYR A 72 7.52 6.37 -19.44
CA TYR A 72 8.36 5.99 -20.57
C TYR A 72 7.54 5.93 -21.85
N THR A 73 8.24 5.84 -22.98
CA THR A 73 7.62 5.53 -24.27
C THR A 73 7.49 4.02 -24.41
N THR A 74 8.59 3.31 -24.22
CA THR A 74 8.67 1.85 -24.17
C THR A 74 9.50 1.45 -22.95
N PHE A 75 9.19 0.31 -22.36
CA PHE A 75 9.93 -0.21 -21.22
C PHE A 75 10.34 -1.65 -21.50
N THR A 76 11.63 -1.86 -21.75
CA THR A 76 12.21 -3.17 -22.02
C THR A 76 13.17 -3.54 -20.90
N VAL A 77 13.01 -4.74 -20.35
CA VAL A 77 13.98 -5.36 -19.44
C VAL A 77 14.59 -6.56 -20.17
N PRO A 78 15.80 -6.42 -20.71
CA PRO A 78 16.44 -7.52 -21.44
C PRO A 78 16.73 -8.74 -20.58
N GLN A 79 16.85 -9.88 -21.24
CA GLN A 79 17.28 -11.13 -20.62
C GLN A 79 18.60 -10.96 -19.85
N GLY A 80 18.68 -11.56 -18.66
CA GLY A 80 19.86 -11.47 -17.80
C GLY A 80 19.98 -10.15 -17.02
N VAL A 81 19.13 -9.15 -17.29
CA VAL A 81 19.11 -7.89 -16.56
C VAL A 81 18.09 -7.94 -15.42
N THR A 82 18.51 -7.49 -14.24
CA THR A 82 17.64 -7.24 -13.08
C THR A 82 17.48 -5.74 -12.88
N VAL A 83 16.23 -5.30 -12.82
CA VAL A 83 15.84 -3.92 -12.50
C VAL A 83 15.28 -3.89 -11.09
N LYS A 84 15.91 -3.07 -10.24
CA LYS A 84 15.46 -2.75 -8.89
C LYS A 84 15.13 -1.26 -8.77
N PHE A 85 14.52 -0.87 -7.67
CA PHE A 85 14.20 0.53 -7.37
C PHE A 85 14.72 0.89 -5.99
N ALA A 86 15.35 2.06 -5.88
CA ALA A 86 15.83 2.54 -4.59
C ALA A 86 14.65 3.00 -3.72
N LYS A 87 14.62 2.50 -2.48
CA LYS A 87 13.68 2.96 -1.45
C LYS A 87 13.96 4.43 -1.11
N ILE A 88 12.93 5.25 -1.16
CA ILE A 88 12.97 6.67 -0.75
C ILE A 88 12.37 6.86 0.64
N ALA A 89 12.53 8.04 1.26
CA ALA A 89 12.03 8.30 2.62
C ALA A 89 10.53 8.02 2.80
N ASN A 90 9.71 8.39 1.80
CA ASN A 90 8.26 8.12 1.80
C ASN A 90 7.91 6.68 1.38
N ASN A 91 8.90 5.89 0.99
CA ASN A 91 8.81 4.55 0.43
C ASN A 91 7.60 4.33 -0.50
N THR A 92 7.45 5.17 -1.53
CA THR A 92 6.30 5.09 -2.42
C THR A 92 6.31 3.83 -3.29
N PRO A 93 5.13 3.30 -3.68
CA PRO A 93 5.01 2.27 -4.70
C PRO A 93 5.65 2.66 -6.04
N VAL A 94 6.04 1.66 -6.82
CA VAL A 94 6.55 1.84 -8.19
C VAL A 94 5.38 1.88 -9.16
N ILE A 95 5.26 2.96 -9.93
CA ILE A 95 4.26 3.09 -10.98
C ILE A 95 4.99 3.36 -12.29
N ILE A 96 4.87 2.46 -13.25
CA ILE A 96 5.42 2.61 -14.60
C ILE A 96 4.26 2.82 -15.57
N ARG A 97 4.30 3.90 -16.36
CA ARG A 97 3.33 4.16 -17.43
C ARG A 97 4.05 4.28 -18.75
N THR A 98 3.50 3.66 -19.78
CA THR A 98 4.11 3.62 -21.12
C THR A 98 3.10 3.96 -22.20
N SER A 99 3.51 4.83 -23.15
CA SER A 99 2.67 5.16 -24.31
C SER A 99 2.74 4.08 -25.40
N GLY A 100 3.77 3.25 -25.37
CA GLY A 100 3.96 2.08 -26.22
C GLY A 100 4.18 0.82 -25.38
N ASN A 101 4.84 -0.18 -25.98
CA ASN A 101 4.90 -1.53 -25.41
C ASN A 101 5.87 -1.65 -24.22
N VAL A 102 5.57 -2.63 -23.37
CA VAL A 102 6.43 -3.14 -22.30
C VAL A 102 6.85 -4.57 -22.62
N LEU A 103 8.16 -4.85 -22.57
CA LEU A 103 8.72 -6.17 -22.78
C LEU A 103 9.63 -6.56 -21.61
N ILE A 104 9.30 -7.64 -20.91
CA ILE A 104 10.05 -8.11 -19.74
C ILE A 104 10.59 -9.51 -20.04
N GLU A 105 11.87 -9.57 -20.42
CA GLU A 105 12.62 -10.81 -20.63
C GLU A 105 13.60 -11.11 -19.47
N GLY A 106 13.99 -10.06 -18.72
CA GLY A 106 14.76 -10.16 -17.49
C GLY A 106 13.89 -10.12 -16.23
N THR A 107 14.41 -9.58 -15.14
CA THR A 107 13.74 -9.54 -13.83
C THR A 107 13.45 -8.10 -13.39
N ILE A 108 12.23 -7.85 -12.93
CA ILE A 108 11.87 -6.69 -12.11
C ILE A 108 11.68 -7.18 -10.67
N ASP A 109 12.39 -6.59 -9.72
CA ASP A 109 12.35 -7.02 -8.32
C ASP A 109 12.07 -5.84 -7.38
N VAL A 110 10.89 -5.85 -6.77
CA VAL A 110 10.46 -4.94 -5.71
C VAL A 110 10.27 -5.68 -4.38
N SER A 111 10.86 -6.86 -4.20
CA SER A 111 10.69 -7.69 -2.99
C SER A 111 11.27 -7.03 -1.74
N GLY A 112 10.74 -7.40 -0.58
CA GLY A 112 11.34 -7.07 0.72
C GLY A 112 12.58 -7.92 0.97
N SER A 113 13.48 -7.44 1.81
CA SER A 113 14.66 -8.21 2.23
C SER A 113 14.34 -9.13 3.41
N SER A 114 15.03 -10.25 3.48
CA SER A 114 15.08 -11.06 4.68
C SER A 114 15.72 -10.27 5.82
N ALA A 115 15.34 -10.59 7.06
CA ALA A 115 16.07 -10.13 8.24
C ALA A 115 17.38 -10.90 8.40
N VAL A 116 18.31 -10.31 9.16
CA VAL A 116 19.57 -10.98 9.48
C VAL A 116 19.30 -12.08 10.50
N HIS A 117 19.98 -13.22 10.34
CA HIS A 117 19.98 -14.30 11.33
C HIS A 117 20.65 -13.82 12.62
N SER A 118 20.50 -14.54 13.73
CA SER A 118 21.10 -14.16 15.02
C SER A 118 21.65 -15.36 15.77
N GLY A 119 22.57 -15.10 16.69
CA GLY A 119 23.29 -16.15 17.41
C GLY A 119 24.07 -17.07 16.47
N THR A 120 24.11 -18.37 16.78
CA THR A 120 24.87 -19.34 15.97
C THR A 120 24.23 -19.68 14.62
N ALA A 121 23.01 -19.19 14.34
CA ALA A 121 22.42 -19.23 13.01
C ALA A 121 22.92 -18.09 12.11
N GLY A 122 23.54 -17.05 12.70
CA GLY A 122 24.15 -15.91 12.02
C GLY A 122 25.51 -16.24 11.41
N ASP A 123 26.10 -15.23 10.77
CA ASP A 123 27.44 -15.28 10.18
C ASP A 123 28.57 -15.02 11.21
N GLY A 124 28.21 -14.83 12.48
CA GLY A 124 29.10 -14.49 13.58
C GLY A 124 29.30 -12.99 13.82
N VAL A 125 28.67 -12.11 13.03
CA VAL A 125 28.73 -10.65 13.21
C VAL A 125 27.66 -10.20 14.20
N LEU A 126 27.93 -10.34 15.49
CA LEU A 126 26.96 -10.02 16.56
C LEU A 126 26.37 -8.59 16.55
N GLY A 127 26.97 -7.65 15.81
CA GLY A 127 26.51 -6.27 15.71
C GLY A 127 25.25 -6.07 14.84
N ASP A 128 24.93 -7.02 13.96
CA ASP A 128 23.72 -6.99 13.12
C ASP A 128 22.63 -7.98 13.57
N ASP A 129 22.87 -8.71 14.66
CA ASP A 129 21.89 -9.55 15.31
C ASP A 129 20.63 -8.75 15.69
N GLY A 130 19.47 -9.28 15.29
CA GLY A 130 18.16 -8.66 15.52
C GLY A 130 17.80 -7.53 14.54
N GLN A 131 18.61 -7.26 13.51
CA GLN A 131 18.25 -6.28 12.48
C GLN A 131 17.08 -6.77 11.61
N PRO A 132 16.05 -5.94 11.36
CA PRO A 132 14.89 -6.33 10.58
C PRO A 132 15.19 -6.35 9.08
N GLY A 133 14.39 -7.11 8.34
CA GLY A 133 14.33 -7.00 6.89
C GLY A 133 13.71 -5.68 6.46
N LEU A 134 14.27 -5.05 5.42
CA LEU A 134 13.74 -3.83 4.82
C LEU A 134 12.59 -4.17 3.89
N GLY A 135 11.51 -3.41 3.96
CA GLY A 135 10.42 -3.47 3.00
C GLY A 135 10.89 -3.05 1.62
N GLY A 136 10.33 -3.69 0.59
CA GLY A 136 10.53 -3.27 -0.79
C GLY A 136 9.92 -1.88 -1.06
N PRO A 137 10.14 -1.30 -2.25
CA PRO A 137 9.47 -0.08 -2.68
C PRO A 137 7.95 -0.14 -2.49
N GLY A 138 7.35 0.72 -1.65
CA GLY A 138 5.92 0.66 -1.33
C GLY A 138 5.52 -0.33 -0.21
N GLY A 139 6.45 -1.15 0.28
CA GLY A 139 6.27 -2.10 1.39
C GLY A 139 6.74 -1.54 2.74
N PHE A 140 6.67 -2.36 3.79
CA PHE A 140 7.03 -1.94 5.15
C PHE A 140 8.11 -2.81 5.78
N ASP A 141 8.94 -2.21 6.64
CA ASP A 141 10.04 -2.90 7.32
C ASP A 141 9.56 -3.88 8.38
N GLY A 142 10.36 -4.91 8.65
CA GLY A 142 10.13 -5.82 9.76
C GLY A 142 10.40 -5.20 11.13
N GLY A 143 10.08 -5.95 12.19
CA GLY A 143 10.34 -5.60 13.57
C GLY A 143 11.74 -6.01 14.04
N TYR A 144 12.37 -5.18 14.87
CA TYR A 144 13.67 -5.52 15.48
C TYR A 144 13.55 -6.72 16.43
N GLY A 145 14.60 -7.51 16.52
CA GLY A 145 14.73 -8.53 17.56
C GLY A 145 14.87 -7.94 18.96
N GLY A 146 14.36 -8.66 19.97
CA GLY A 146 14.52 -8.28 21.37
C GLY A 146 15.97 -8.45 21.83
N ARG A 147 16.49 -7.51 22.64
CA ARG A 147 17.88 -7.58 23.12
C ARG A 147 18.06 -8.62 24.23
N SER A 148 19.15 -9.37 24.21
CA SER A 148 19.54 -10.26 25.31
C SER A 148 20.30 -9.51 26.41
N PRO A 149 20.47 -10.11 27.61
CA PRO A 149 21.33 -9.59 28.67
C PRO A 149 22.76 -9.27 28.22
N LEU A 150 23.34 -10.06 27.31
CA LEU A 150 24.70 -9.82 26.79
C LEU A 150 24.80 -8.53 25.96
N PHE A 151 23.68 -8.05 25.43
CA PHE A 151 23.59 -6.79 24.66
C PHE A 151 22.84 -5.69 25.42
N GLY A 152 22.77 -5.80 26.75
CA GLY A 152 22.18 -4.81 27.65
C GLY A 152 20.65 -4.79 27.66
N GLY A 153 20.01 -5.85 27.17
CA GLY A 153 18.57 -6.06 27.28
C GLY A 153 18.17 -6.81 28.57
N ALA A 154 16.87 -6.85 28.85
CA ALA A 154 16.36 -7.77 29.86
C ALA A 154 16.31 -9.20 29.29
N PRO A 155 16.43 -10.26 30.13
CA PRO A 155 16.07 -11.60 29.70
C PRO A 155 14.65 -11.55 29.13
N CYS A 156 14.42 -12.19 27.97
CA CYS A 156 13.10 -12.25 27.37
C CYS A 156 12.51 -10.90 26.93
N GLN A 157 13.36 -9.90 26.68
CA GLN A 157 12.89 -8.63 26.16
C GLN A 157 12.14 -8.84 24.84
N ALA A 158 10.92 -8.29 24.76
CA ALA A 158 10.13 -8.35 23.53
C ALA A 158 10.87 -7.67 22.38
N GLY A 159 10.71 -8.23 21.18
CA GLY A 159 11.09 -7.57 19.94
C GLY A 159 10.15 -6.41 19.58
N GLY A 160 10.40 -5.82 18.42
CA GLY A 160 9.50 -4.86 17.80
C GLY A 160 8.42 -5.57 16.97
N ALA A 161 7.22 -4.99 16.93
CA ALA A 161 6.25 -5.34 15.91
C ALA A 161 6.75 -4.89 14.52
N GLY A 162 6.41 -5.68 13.50
CA GLY A 162 6.60 -5.31 12.10
C GLY A 162 5.79 -4.08 11.72
N LYS A 163 6.27 -3.32 10.75
CA LYS A 163 5.60 -2.09 10.28
C LYS A 163 4.54 -2.44 9.23
N GLY A 164 3.60 -1.51 9.05
CA GLY A 164 2.52 -1.60 8.06
C GLY A 164 1.17 -2.03 8.63
N PRO A 165 0.08 -1.91 7.85
CA PRO A 165 -1.29 -2.16 8.31
C PRO A 165 -1.55 -3.58 8.84
N GLY A 166 -0.80 -4.55 8.33
CA GLY A 166 -0.82 -5.95 8.75
C GLY A 166 0.48 -6.35 9.44
N GLY A 167 1.20 -5.43 10.07
CA GLY A 167 2.48 -5.71 10.74
C GLY A 167 2.39 -6.89 11.70
N GLY A 168 3.36 -7.81 11.62
CA GLY A 168 3.41 -8.96 12.52
C GLY A 168 3.67 -8.51 13.97
N PRO A 169 2.92 -9.01 14.97
CA PRO A 169 3.18 -8.65 16.36
C PRO A 169 4.48 -9.29 16.88
N THR A 170 5.07 -8.66 17.89
CA THR A 170 6.19 -9.24 18.63
C THR A 170 5.72 -10.38 19.53
N ALA A 171 6.59 -11.34 19.81
CA ALA A 171 6.43 -12.21 20.97
C ALA A 171 6.78 -11.46 22.28
N THR A 172 6.08 -11.81 23.35
CA THR A 172 6.27 -11.26 24.71
C THR A 172 6.50 -12.34 25.76
N PHE A 173 6.71 -13.60 25.36
CA PHE A 173 6.80 -14.75 26.26
C PHE A 173 8.14 -15.47 26.13
N CYS A 174 8.47 -16.24 27.17
CA CYS A 174 9.63 -17.12 27.24
C CYS A 174 9.23 -18.49 27.81
N THR A 175 9.97 -19.53 27.41
CA THR A 175 9.86 -20.85 28.03
C THR A 175 10.99 -21.06 29.04
N GLY A 176 10.62 -21.57 30.22
CA GLY A 176 11.51 -21.75 31.36
C GLY A 176 11.77 -23.22 31.65
N ASN A 177 12.98 -23.67 31.35
CA ASN A 177 13.88 -24.17 32.40
C ASN A 177 15.31 -23.72 32.04
N ASP A 178 15.88 -22.89 32.91
CA ASP A 178 17.30 -22.54 33.03
C ASP A 178 17.99 -21.69 31.93
N ASN A 179 17.50 -21.64 30.68
CA ASN A 179 18.19 -20.93 29.57
C ASN A 179 17.47 -19.71 28.97
N TRP A 180 16.36 -19.22 29.56
CA TRP A 180 15.62 -18.01 29.13
C TRP A 180 15.42 -17.90 27.61
N ARG A 181 14.55 -18.72 27.02
CA ARG A 181 14.41 -18.80 25.55
C ARG A 181 13.25 -17.96 25.04
N GLY A 182 13.54 -17.06 24.09
CA GLY A 182 12.58 -16.07 23.58
C GLY A 182 11.49 -16.66 22.67
N GLY A 183 10.27 -16.14 22.79
CA GLY A 183 9.16 -16.46 21.87
C GLY A 183 9.36 -15.90 20.45
N ASN A 184 8.70 -16.51 19.46
CA ASN A 184 8.91 -16.18 18.05
C ASN A 184 7.96 -15.08 17.54
N GLY A 185 8.46 -14.22 16.65
CA GLY A 185 7.68 -13.14 16.05
C GLY A 185 6.51 -13.65 15.19
N GLY A 186 5.42 -12.89 15.16
CA GLY A 186 4.25 -13.18 14.34
C GLY A 186 4.47 -12.81 12.87
N GLY A 187 3.86 -13.56 11.96
CA GLY A 187 3.90 -13.27 10.52
C GLY A 187 3.08 -12.02 10.18
N ALA A 188 3.50 -11.27 9.16
CA ALA A 188 2.73 -10.13 8.68
C ALA A 188 1.49 -10.59 7.89
N GLY A 189 0.38 -9.86 7.95
CA GLY A 189 -0.80 -10.10 7.11
C GLY A 189 -0.76 -9.27 5.83
N TYR A 190 -1.26 -9.84 4.73
CA TYR A 190 -1.64 -9.16 3.48
C TYR A 190 -2.51 -10.13 2.71
N ALA A 191 -3.70 -9.74 2.22
CA ALA A 191 -4.70 -10.57 1.52
C ALA A 191 -5.19 -11.88 2.20
N SER A 192 -4.30 -12.62 2.85
CA SER A 192 -4.48 -13.76 3.73
C SER A 192 -3.58 -13.63 4.98
N VAL A 193 -3.82 -14.52 5.93
CA VAL A 193 -2.90 -14.86 7.03
C VAL A 193 -2.76 -16.38 7.04
N GLU A 194 -1.60 -16.89 7.41
CA GLU A 194 -1.29 -18.32 7.39
C GLU A 194 -1.25 -18.92 8.80
N GLY A 195 -1.19 -20.23 8.96
CA GLY A 195 -1.08 -20.84 10.29
C GLY A 195 0.15 -20.35 11.05
N VAL A 196 -0.02 -20.00 12.33
CA VAL A 196 1.09 -19.75 13.25
C VAL A 196 1.67 -21.09 13.72
N PRO A 197 2.98 -21.36 13.53
CA PRO A 197 3.63 -22.46 14.23
C PRO A 197 3.42 -22.31 15.74
N GLY A 198 3.33 -23.42 16.47
CA GLY A 198 3.22 -23.35 17.94
C GLY A 198 4.35 -22.49 18.49
N TRP A 199 4.06 -21.57 19.42
CA TRP A 199 5.02 -20.63 20.02
C TRP A 199 5.46 -19.42 19.17
N ALA A 200 4.74 -19.09 18.09
CA ALA A 200 4.80 -17.77 17.46
C ALA A 200 3.70 -16.84 18.01
N ALA A 201 3.96 -15.53 18.04
CA ALA A 201 2.89 -14.55 18.21
C ALA A 201 1.86 -14.68 17.07
N SER A 202 0.60 -14.28 17.32
CA SER A 202 -0.47 -14.29 16.31
C SER A 202 -0.07 -13.57 15.03
N ASN A 203 -0.69 -13.82 13.89
CA ASN A 203 -0.38 -13.03 12.69
C ASN A 203 -0.93 -11.60 12.77
N GLY A 204 -0.34 -10.73 11.96
CA GLY A 204 -0.90 -9.41 11.66
C GLY A 204 -2.25 -9.50 10.94
N THR A 205 -2.98 -8.39 10.90
CA THR A 205 -4.31 -8.32 10.28
C THR A 205 -4.23 -8.36 8.74
N VAL A 206 -5.27 -8.92 8.11
CA VAL A 206 -5.41 -8.89 6.64
C VAL A 206 -5.79 -7.50 6.18
N TYR A 207 -5.12 -7.01 5.14
CA TYR A 207 -5.47 -5.80 4.41
C TYR A 207 -5.18 -5.98 2.90
N GLY A 208 -5.38 -4.92 2.12
CA GLY A 208 -5.17 -4.93 0.67
C GLY A 208 -6.38 -5.49 -0.07
N GLN A 209 -6.82 -4.78 -1.11
CA GLN A 209 -8.02 -5.10 -1.87
C GLN A 209 -7.70 -5.71 -3.24
N ALA A 210 -8.61 -6.53 -3.76
CA ALA A 210 -8.43 -7.24 -5.03
C ALA A 210 -8.28 -6.32 -6.26
N SER A 211 -8.67 -5.04 -6.17
CA SER A 211 -8.49 -4.03 -7.23
C SER A 211 -7.08 -3.41 -7.27
N ILE A 212 -6.29 -3.58 -6.20
CA ILE A 212 -4.96 -2.96 -6.01
C ILE A 212 -5.02 -1.43 -6.21
N LEU A 213 -6.07 -0.78 -5.70
CA LEU A 213 -6.26 0.67 -5.74
C LEU A 213 -6.79 1.19 -4.39
N PRO A 214 -6.04 1.99 -3.61
CA PRO A 214 -4.69 2.45 -3.90
C PRO A 214 -3.70 1.29 -3.87
N ILE A 215 -2.59 1.46 -4.58
CA ILE A 215 -1.50 0.48 -4.61
C ILE A 215 -0.71 0.59 -3.30
N ILE A 216 -0.56 -0.55 -2.60
CA ILE A 216 0.14 -0.64 -1.31
C ILE A 216 0.88 -1.97 -1.23
N GLY A 217 2.12 -1.94 -0.74
CA GLY A 217 2.95 -3.13 -0.56
C GLY A 217 2.60 -3.91 0.70
N GLY A 218 3.32 -5.00 0.91
CA GLY A 218 3.24 -5.90 2.03
C GLY A 218 3.77 -5.28 3.32
N SER A 219 3.27 -5.78 4.45
CA SER A 219 3.72 -5.45 5.80
C SER A 219 4.89 -6.33 6.23
N GLY A 220 5.71 -5.82 7.15
CA GLY A 220 6.83 -6.54 7.73
C GLY A 220 6.43 -7.45 8.89
N GLY A 221 7.17 -8.53 9.10
CA GLY A 221 6.97 -9.49 10.18
C GLY A 221 7.45 -8.96 11.54
N GLY A 222 6.97 -9.55 12.64
CA GLY A 222 7.41 -9.20 14.00
C GLY A 222 8.78 -9.77 14.34
N GLY A 223 9.53 -9.09 15.22
CA GLY A 223 10.78 -9.62 15.76
C GLY A 223 10.55 -10.68 16.84
N GLY A 224 11.49 -11.61 16.96
CA GLY A 224 11.53 -12.56 18.07
C GLY A 224 11.96 -11.88 19.37
N ALA A 225 11.56 -12.44 20.52
CA ALA A 225 12.04 -11.97 21.82
C ALA A 225 13.50 -12.35 22.06
N GLY A 226 14.21 -11.58 22.89
CA GLY A 226 15.57 -11.88 23.31
C GLY A 226 15.68 -13.18 24.10
N GLY A 227 16.81 -13.88 23.94
CA GLY A 227 17.16 -15.04 24.76
C GLY A 227 18.03 -14.67 25.97
N GLY A 228 18.52 -15.68 26.69
CA GLY A 228 19.50 -15.50 27.76
C GLY A 228 20.89 -15.08 27.27
N SER A 229 21.26 -15.50 26.05
CA SER A 229 22.57 -15.26 25.46
C SER A 229 22.47 -14.41 24.20
N TYR A 230 21.55 -14.73 23.29
CA TYR A 230 21.46 -14.08 21.98
C TYR A 230 20.23 -13.20 21.83
N ASN A 231 20.36 -12.10 21.08
CA ASN A 231 19.22 -11.29 20.69
C ASN A 231 18.20 -12.15 19.95
N GLY A 232 16.93 -11.78 20.01
CA GLY A 232 15.92 -12.31 19.10
C GLY A 232 16.28 -11.93 17.67
N ALA A 233 15.82 -12.70 16.70
CA ALA A 233 16.03 -12.36 15.30
C ALA A 233 14.98 -11.34 14.81
N GLY A 234 15.36 -10.52 13.83
CA GLY A 234 14.47 -9.54 13.23
C GLY A 234 13.37 -10.17 12.35
N GLY A 235 12.25 -9.47 12.18
CA GLY A 235 11.19 -9.87 11.25
C GLY A 235 11.52 -9.51 9.80
N GLY A 236 11.02 -10.29 8.84
CA GLY A 236 11.25 -10.06 7.41
C GLY A 236 10.52 -8.83 6.88
N GLY A 237 11.10 -8.16 5.87
CA GLY A 237 10.49 -6.99 5.24
C GLY A 237 9.32 -7.35 4.34
N GLY A 238 8.29 -6.51 4.28
CA GLY A 238 7.15 -6.70 3.38
C GLY A 238 7.52 -6.47 1.91
N GLY A 239 6.93 -7.26 1.01
CA GLY A 239 7.09 -7.10 -0.44
C GLY A 239 6.65 -5.72 -0.91
N GLY A 240 7.31 -5.18 -1.94
CA GLY A 240 6.96 -3.87 -2.50
C GLY A 240 5.66 -3.88 -3.28
N ALA A 241 5.32 -2.76 -3.89
CA ALA A 241 4.19 -2.67 -4.79
C ALA A 241 4.57 -2.04 -6.12
N ILE A 242 4.16 -2.69 -7.20
CA ILE A 242 4.40 -2.24 -8.56
C ILE A 242 3.12 -2.25 -9.40
N LEU A 243 2.92 -1.14 -10.11
CA LEU A 243 1.93 -1.02 -11.17
C LEU A 243 2.65 -0.77 -12.49
N ILE A 244 2.29 -1.54 -13.52
CA ILE A 244 2.76 -1.30 -14.89
C ILE A 244 1.55 -1.09 -15.79
N ALA A 245 1.45 0.08 -16.40
CA ALA A 245 0.41 0.43 -17.35
C ALA A 245 1.01 0.71 -18.74
N SER A 246 0.40 0.16 -19.79
CA SER A 246 0.84 0.34 -21.18
C SER A 246 -0.34 0.62 -22.09
N SER A 247 -0.29 1.70 -22.88
CA SER A 247 -1.29 1.93 -23.93
C SER A 247 -1.18 0.91 -25.08
N GLY A 248 -0.11 0.10 -25.10
CA GLY A 248 0.09 -1.00 -26.02
C GLY A 248 0.06 -2.36 -25.31
N ALA A 249 1.05 -3.19 -25.62
CA ALA A 249 1.17 -4.53 -25.07
C ALA A 249 2.11 -4.59 -23.86
N ILE A 250 1.75 -5.39 -22.84
CA ILE A 250 2.69 -5.92 -21.84
C ILE A 250 2.98 -7.37 -22.18
N ILE A 251 4.25 -7.68 -22.43
CA ILE A 251 4.74 -9.02 -22.76
C ILE A 251 5.72 -9.46 -21.67
N ILE A 252 5.44 -10.59 -21.03
CA ILE A 252 6.30 -11.19 -20.00
C ILE A 252 6.81 -12.54 -20.47
N GLY A 253 8.12 -12.68 -20.53
CA GLY A 253 8.81 -13.86 -21.05
C GLY A 253 9.28 -13.68 -22.49
N LYS A 254 9.99 -14.70 -22.97
CA LYS A 254 10.60 -14.75 -24.30
C LYS A 254 10.48 -16.15 -24.88
N ASN A 255 10.45 -16.25 -26.21
CA ASN A 255 10.58 -17.53 -26.90
C ASN A 255 12.03 -18.03 -26.87
N GLY A 256 12.30 -19.17 -26.22
CA GLY A 256 13.62 -19.83 -26.22
C GLY A 256 14.06 -20.36 -24.86
N VAL A 257 15.19 -21.09 -24.82
CA VAL A 257 15.78 -21.63 -23.59
C VAL A 257 16.72 -20.59 -22.97
N GLY A 258 16.54 -20.25 -21.68
CA GLY A 258 17.57 -19.52 -20.91
C GLY A 258 17.17 -18.20 -20.23
N GLY A 259 15.89 -17.85 -20.13
CA GLY A 259 15.50 -16.69 -19.31
C GLY A 259 14.00 -16.42 -19.29
N ALA A 260 13.39 -16.60 -18.12
CA ALA A 260 12.02 -16.19 -17.85
C ALA A 260 11.95 -14.70 -17.54
N GLY A 261 11.04 -13.99 -18.20
CA GLY A 261 10.58 -12.69 -17.75
C GLY A 261 9.97 -12.81 -16.35
N ARG A 262 10.45 -12.05 -15.36
CA ARG A 262 10.04 -12.17 -13.97
C ARG A 262 9.65 -10.83 -13.37
N ILE A 263 8.59 -10.82 -12.57
CA ILE A 263 8.23 -9.69 -11.70
C ILE A 263 8.02 -10.23 -10.28
N PHE A 264 8.80 -9.73 -9.32
CA PHE A 264 8.70 -10.14 -7.92
C PHE A 264 8.35 -8.98 -7.00
N ALA A 265 7.40 -9.25 -6.11
CA ALA A 265 7.01 -8.43 -4.98
C ALA A 265 6.92 -9.32 -3.73
N ASP A 266 7.91 -10.19 -3.52
CA ASP A 266 7.87 -11.18 -2.47
C ASP A 266 8.18 -10.56 -1.10
N GLY A 267 7.61 -11.13 -0.03
CA GLY A 267 7.97 -10.83 1.33
C GLY A 267 9.31 -11.48 1.72
N GLY A 268 10.09 -10.77 2.54
CA GLY A 268 11.35 -11.26 3.08
C GLY A 268 11.15 -12.29 4.19
N ALA A 269 12.12 -13.19 4.34
CA ALA A 269 12.12 -14.16 5.44
C ALA A 269 12.39 -13.50 6.80
N GLY A 270 11.77 -14.02 7.85
CA GLY A 270 12.18 -13.71 9.22
C GLY A 270 13.57 -14.28 9.51
N GLY A 271 14.32 -13.62 10.39
CA GLY A 271 15.66 -14.07 10.77
C GLY A 271 15.56 -15.32 11.63
N SER A 272 16.47 -16.27 11.41
CA SER A 272 16.60 -17.47 12.24
C SER A 272 17.55 -17.23 13.40
N ASN A 273 17.36 -17.97 14.49
CA ASN A 273 18.16 -17.87 15.70
C ASN A 273 18.63 -19.26 16.17
N GLY A 274 19.86 -19.37 16.66
CA GLY A 274 20.42 -20.65 17.08
C GLY A 274 21.40 -20.54 18.25
N GLY A 275 21.57 -21.63 18.99
CA GLY A 275 22.56 -21.78 20.06
C GLY A 275 21.95 -21.83 21.46
N ASP A 276 22.79 -22.00 22.48
CA ASP A 276 22.36 -22.05 23.87
C ASP A 276 21.91 -20.68 24.37
N GLY A 277 20.71 -20.62 24.95
CA GLY A 277 20.08 -19.36 25.35
C GLY A 277 19.69 -18.46 24.17
N CYS A 278 19.39 -19.04 23.01
CA CYS A 278 18.88 -18.32 21.84
C CYS A 278 17.58 -17.56 22.13
N GLY A 279 17.41 -16.45 21.42
CA GLY A 279 16.12 -15.76 21.32
C GLY A 279 15.16 -16.46 20.36
N GLY A 280 14.02 -15.82 20.13
CA GLY A 280 13.04 -16.26 19.15
C GLY A 280 13.46 -15.96 17.71
N GLY A 281 12.90 -16.73 16.78
CA GLY A 281 12.97 -16.45 15.35
C GLY A 281 12.01 -15.31 14.98
N GLY A 282 12.34 -14.57 13.92
CA GLY A 282 11.49 -13.50 13.40
C GLY A 282 10.34 -14.03 12.56
N GLY A 283 9.23 -13.29 12.51
CA GLY A 283 8.12 -13.56 11.59
C GLY A 283 8.45 -13.15 10.16
N GLY A 284 7.87 -13.86 9.19
CA GLY A 284 8.01 -13.56 7.77
C GLY A 284 7.24 -12.29 7.37
N GLY A 285 7.83 -11.53 6.44
CA GLY A 285 7.15 -10.42 5.77
C GLY A 285 6.08 -10.93 4.81
N SER A 286 5.03 -10.15 4.61
CA SER A 286 3.96 -10.50 3.66
C SER A 286 4.35 -10.14 2.23
N GLY A 287 3.76 -10.84 1.26
CA GLY A 287 3.89 -10.49 -0.16
C GLY A 287 3.27 -9.13 -0.47
N GLY A 288 3.68 -8.57 -1.60
CA GLY A 288 3.34 -7.23 -2.04
C GLY A 288 2.20 -7.17 -3.06
N SER A 289 2.18 -6.11 -3.86
CA SER A 289 1.13 -5.88 -4.87
C SER A 289 1.71 -5.78 -6.26
N ILE A 290 1.15 -6.52 -7.23
CA ILE A 290 1.49 -6.42 -8.63
C ILE A 290 0.22 -6.17 -9.44
N LYS A 291 0.13 -5.00 -10.09
CA LYS A 291 -0.97 -4.66 -11.01
C LYS A 291 -0.42 -4.41 -12.41
N LEU A 292 -0.88 -5.18 -13.40
CA LEU A 292 -0.53 -5.00 -14.81
C LEU A 292 -1.79 -4.55 -15.56
N VAL A 293 -1.69 -3.45 -16.32
CA VAL A 293 -2.80 -2.87 -17.08
C VAL A 293 -2.35 -2.60 -18.51
N ALA A 294 -3.02 -3.18 -19.51
CA ALA A 294 -2.60 -3.02 -20.90
C ALA A 294 -3.76 -3.09 -21.89
N GLU A 295 -3.54 -2.66 -23.13
CA GLU A 295 -4.44 -3.02 -24.23
C GLU A 295 -4.36 -4.54 -24.47
N THR A 296 -3.13 -5.06 -24.57
CA THR A 296 -2.88 -6.50 -24.72
C THR A 296 -1.91 -7.01 -23.65
N LEU A 297 -2.26 -8.08 -22.97
CA LEU A 297 -1.40 -8.71 -21.97
C LEU A 297 -1.06 -10.13 -22.39
N THR A 298 0.23 -10.40 -22.60
CA THR A 298 0.73 -11.68 -23.10
C THR A 298 1.75 -12.27 -22.14
N ARG A 299 1.54 -13.53 -21.77
CA ARG A 299 2.53 -14.35 -21.08
C ARG A 299 3.13 -15.34 -22.08
N VAL A 300 4.45 -15.34 -22.15
CA VAL A 300 5.24 -16.15 -23.06
C VAL A 300 6.02 -17.18 -22.22
N TYR A 301 5.89 -18.47 -22.56
CA TYR A 301 6.59 -19.59 -21.92
C TYR A 301 6.56 -19.60 -20.38
N ASP A 302 7.73 -19.40 -19.74
CA ASP A 302 8.01 -19.48 -18.31
C ASP A 302 7.94 -18.11 -17.61
N GLY A 303 7.40 -17.09 -18.29
CA GLY A 303 7.13 -15.77 -17.68
C GLY A 303 6.45 -15.92 -16.31
N TRP A 304 6.97 -15.25 -15.28
CA TRP A 304 6.54 -15.49 -13.91
C TRP A 304 6.27 -14.20 -13.16
N VAL A 305 5.18 -14.19 -12.40
CA VAL A 305 4.80 -13.07 -11.54
C VAL A 305 4.56 -13.63 -10.14
N GLY A 306 5.32 -13.13 -9.17
CA GLY A 306 5.32 -13.61 -7.80
C GLY A 306 5.13 -12.47 -6.80
N ALA A 307 4.18 -12.63 -5.88
CA ALA A 307 3.99 -11.77 -4.72
C ALA A 307 3.85 -12.67 -3.48
N ARG A 308 4.83 -13.54 -3.30
CA ARG A 308 4.82 -14.64 -2.33
C ARG A 308 5.04 -14.12 -0.92
N ARG A 309 4.58 -14.89 0.05
CA ARG A 309 4.89 -14.66 1.46
C ARG A 309 6.35 -14.95 1.78
N GLY A 310 6.87 -14.26 2.78
CA GLY A 310 8.11 -14.62 3.45
C GLY A 310 7.89 -15.73 4.48
N PRO A 311 8.81 -16.71 4.58
CA PRO A 311 8.77 -17.69 5.65
C PRO A 311 9.17 -17.07 6.99
N GLY A 312 8.69 -17.65 8.10
CA GLY A 312 9.21 -17.34 9.43
C GLY A 312 10.62 -17.90 9.61
N GLY A 313 11.44 -17.21 10.40
CA GLY A 313 12.78 -17.68 10.73
C GLY A 313 12.75 -18.81 11.75
N GLY A 314 13.68 -19.76 11.62
CA GLY A 314 13.81 -20.86 12.57
C GLY A 314 14.30 -20.39 13.93
N SER A 315 13.96 -21.12 14.98
CA SER A 315 14.54 -20.96 16.31
C SER A 315 14.79 -22.32 16.93
N CYS A 316 15.37 -22.34 18.13
CA CYS A 316 15.77 -23.58 18.79
C CYS A 316 14.63 -24.56 19.10
N TYR A 317 13.37 -24.13 19.05
CA TYR A 317 12.20 -24.97 19.38
C TYR A 317 11.01 -24.82 18.43
N SER A 318 11.01 -23.80 17.57
CA SER A 318 9.93 -23.55 16.63
C SER A 318 10.39 -22.61 15.52
N SER A 319 9.46 -21.91 14.87
CA SER A 319 9.72 -20.89 13.86
C SER A 319 8.79 -19.69 14.07
N GLY A 320 9.18 -18.54 13.54
CA GLY A 320 8.29 -17.40 13.42
C GLY A 320 7.07 -17.69 12.54
N GLY A 321 6.06 -16.84 12.63
CA GLY A 321 4.88 -16.94 11.77
C GLY A 321 5.22 -16.68 10.31
N TYR A 322 4.55 -17.38 9.39
CA TYR A 322 4.64 -17.10 7.95
C TYR A 322 3.90 -15.80 7.62
N GLY A 323 4.45 -15.00 6.69
CA GLY A 323 3.73 -13.86 6.14
C GLY A 323 2.46 -14.28 5.36
N GLY A 324 1.58 -13.33 5.11
CA GLY A 324 0.46 -13.45 4.18
C GLY A 324 0.92 -13.32 2.73
N TYR A 325 0.14 -13.88 1.81
CA TYR A 325 0.41 -13.74 0.38
C TYR A 325 0.04 -12.35 -0.15
N GLY A 326 0.73 -11.87 -1.17
CA GLY A 326 0.43 -10.60 -1.83
C GLY A 326 -0.86 -10.62 -2.66
N ARG A 327 -0.98 -9.66 -3.59
CA ARG A 327 -2.02 -9.66 -4.62
C ARG A 327 -1.41 -9.44 -5.99
N ILE A 328 -1.93 -10.20 -6.96
CA ILE A 328 -1.59 -10.05 -8.37
C ILE A 328 -2.90 -9.75 -9.13
N ARG A 329 -2.89 -8.69 -9.92
CA ARG A 329 -4.03 -8.28 -10.73
C ARG A 329 -3.60 -8.00 -12.16
N LEU A 330 -4.30 -8.60 -13.09
CA LEU A 330 -4.09 -8.45 -14.52
C LEU A 330 -5.33 -7.77 -15.11
N GLU A 331 -5.15 -6.67 -15.83
CA GLU A 331 -6.21 -5.95 -16.49
C GLU A 331 -5.87 -5.75 -17.98
N ALA A 332 -6.67 -6.29 -18.89
CA ALA A 332 -6.43 -6.13 -20.34
C ALA A 332 -7.69 -6.27 -21.19
N ASN A 333 -7.74 -5.56 -22.33
CA ASN A 333 -8.79 -5.75 -23.33
C ASN A 333 -8.60 -7.09 -24.06
N ASN A 334 -7.35 -7.41 -24.39
CA ASN A 334 -6.96 -8.66 -25.03
C ASN A 334 -5.97 -9.44 -24.16
N THR A 335 -6.26 -10.71 -23.88
CA THR A 335 -5.38 -11.55 -23.07
C THR A 335 -4.90 -12.79 -23.82
N ASN A 336 -3.58 -12.95 -23.82
CA ASN A 336 -2.89 -14.17 -24.22
C ASN A 336 -2.11 -14.69 -23.01
N TRP A 337 -2.84 -15.07 -21.95
CA TRP A 337 -2.27 -15.50 -20.69
C TRP A 337 -2.67 -16.94 -20.37
N SER A 338 -1.68 -17.83 -20.31
CA SER A 338 -1.85 -19.21 -19.83
C SER A 338 -0.87 -19.49 -18.70
N GLY A 339 -1.24 -20.33 -17.72
CA GLY A 339 -0.42 -20.64 -16.55
C GLY A 339 -0.76 -19.83 -15.30
N TYR A 340 -0.04 -20.12 -14.21
CA TYR A 340 -0.34 -19.59 -12.87
C TYR A 340 0.66 -18.52 -12.44
N THR A 341 0.21 -17.69 -11.50
CA THR A 341 1.05 -16.80 -10.68
C THR A 341 1.01 -17.30 -9.24
N ASP A 342 1.92 -16.80 -8.40
CA ASP A 342 1.92 -17.14 -6.98
C ASP A 342 1.94 -15.87 -6.11
N PRO A 343 0.83 -15.51 -5.42
CA PRO A 343 -0.46 -16.21 -5.37
C PRO A 343 -1.23 -16.10 -6.69
N GLY A 344 -2.36 -16.81 -6.79
CA GLY A 344 -3.24 -16.71 -7.96
C GLY A 344 -3.68 -15.26 -8.25
N TYR A 345 -3.75 -14.90 -9.53
CA TYR A 345 -4.12 -13.55 -9.96
C TYR A 345 -5.64 -13.36 -10.06
N SER A 346 -6.07 -12.10 -9.95
CA SER A 346 -7.42 -11.66 -10.36
C SER A 346 -7.38 -11.00 -11.74
N PHE A 347 -8.47 -11.09 -12.49
CA PHE A 347 -8.57 -10.54 -13.84
C PHE A 347 -9.76 -9.57 -13.99
N ALA A 348 -9.58 -8.51 -14.77
CA ALA A 348 -10.65 -7.58 -15.17
C ALA A 348 -10.32 -6.89 -16.52
N LEU A 349 -11.27 -6.14 -17.06
CA LEU A 349 -10.96 -5.17 -18.12
C LEU A 349 -10.09 -4.02 -17.57
N PRO A 350 -9.36 -3.29 -18.44
CA PRO A 350 -8.54 -2.15 -18.05
C PRO A 350 -9.34 -1.15 -17.21
N GLY A 351 -8.94 -1.01 -15.96
CA GLY A 351 -9.50 -0.06 -15.02
C GLY A 351 -8.59 1.15 -14.87
N LYS A 352 -8.87 1.95 -13.84
CA LYS A 352 -8.02 3.10 -13.54
C LYS A 352 -6.60 2.65 -13.16
N VAL A 353 -5.62 3.35 -13.74
CA VAL A 353 -4.19 3.17 -13.45
C VAL A 353 -3.84 3.77 -12.10
N LEU A 354 -4.37 4.96 -11.80
CA LEU A 354 -4.21 5.64 -10.52
C LEU A 354 -5.58 5.88 -9.93
N VAL A 355 -5.69 5.87 -8.60
CA VAL A 355 -6.76 6.65 -7.97
C VAL A 355 -6.37 8.10 -8.24
N PRO A 356 -7.11 8.85 -9.09
CA PRO A 356 -6.81 10.26 -9.26
C PRO A 356 -6.84 10.88 -7.87
N ASN A 357 -5.90 11.76 -7.59
CA ASN A 357 -6.06 12.69 -6.49
C ASN A 357 -6.10 12.02 -5.10
N ASN A 358 -5.11 11.21 -4.69
CA ASN A 358 -5.08 10.75 -3.29
C ASN A 358 -4.99 11.99 -2.39
N PRO A 359 -6.02 12.26 -1.58
CA PRO A 359 -6.08 13.51 -0.84
C PRO A 359 -5.08 13.49 0.30
N THR A 360 -4.24 14.52 0.40
CA THR A 360 -3.30 14.72 1.49
C THR A 360 -3.64 15.97 2.27
N LEU A 361 -3.30 15.94 3.56
CA LEU A 361 -3.55 17.00 4.52
C LEU A 361 -2.37 17.07 5.50
N SER A 362 -1.77 18.24 5.63
CA SER A 362 -0.62 18.48 6.50
C SER A 362 -0.73 19.83 7.19
N ILE A 363 -0.19 19.90 8.41
CA ILE A 363 0.06 21.15 9.10
C ILE A 363 1.50 21.55 8.76
N ILE A 364 1.67 22.71 8.11
CA ILE A 364 2.97 23.14 7.56
C ILE A 364 3.64 24.24 8.37
N GLY A 365 2.87 24.94 9.21
CA GLY A 365 3.41 26.04 10.01
C GLY A 365 2.48 26.44 11.15
N ILE A 366 3.07 27.01 12.20
CA ILE A 366 2.35 27.57 13.34
C ILE A 366 2.85 28.99 13.57
N THR A 367 1.93 29.95 13.57
CA THR A 367 2.23 31.35 13.83
C THR A 367 1.75 31.73 15.23
N ALA A 368 2.67 32.22 16.07
CA ALA A 368 2.39 32.72 17.41
C ALA A 368 3.30 33.92 17.70
N GLY A 369 2.78 34.94 18.42
CA GLY A 369 3.57 36.12 18.77
C GLY A 369 4.16 36.87 17.56
N GLY A 370 3.51 36.81 16.40
CA GLY A 370 3.97 37.45 15.16
C GLY A 370 5.06 36.69 14.39
N THR A 371 5.49 35.52 14.85
CA THR A 371 6.50 34.69 14.15
C THR A 371 5.89 33.38 13.68
N THR A 372 6.15 32.99 12.43
CA THR A 372 5.79 31.68 11.87
C THR A 372 6.94 30.70 12.05
N GLN A 373 6.68 29.58 12.69
CA GLN A 373 7.57 28.44 12.80
C GLN A 373 7.12 27.36 11.81
N ALA A 374 8.03 26.87 10.98
CA ALA A 374 7.75 25.76 10.08
C ALA A 374 7.64 24.46 10.88
N VAL A 375 6.68 23.61 10.50
CA VAL A 375 6.57 22.26 11.07
C VAL A 375 7.53 21.34 10.32
N PRO A 376 8.32 20.49 11.00
CA PRO A 376 9.18 19.51 10.35
C PRO A 376 8.40 18.62 9.38
N ALA A 377 9.03 18.17 8.29
CA ALA A 377 8.37 17.29 7.32
C ALA A 377 7.89 15.95 7.91
N ASN A 378 8.48 15.49 9.02
CA ASN A 378 8.10 14.28 9.74
C ASN A 378 7.87 14.60 11.24
N PRO A 379 6.76 15.24 11.63
CA PRO A 379 6.49 15.61 13.01
C PRO A 379 6.33 14.36 13.90
N THR A 380 6.93 14.39 15.07
CA THR A 380 6.96 13.29 16.04
C THR A 380 5.80 13.33 17.04
N GLY A 381 5.10 14.47 17.13
CA GLY A 381 4.13 14.79 18.16
C GLY A 381 4.76 15.33 19.46
N VAL A 382 6.08 15.45 19.55
CA VAL A 382 6.80 15.88 20.75
C VAL A 382 7.89 16.88 20.39
N GLY A 383 7.72 18.14 20.80
CA GLY A 383 8.75 19.17 20.64
C GLY A 383 9.03 19.60 19.19
N ASP A 384 8.13 19.29 18.25
CA ASP A 384 8.32 19.60 16.82
C ASP A 384 8.33 21.11 16.52
N VAL A 385 7.60 21.89 17.31
CA VAL A 385 7.56 23.36 17.21
C VAL A 385 7.56 23.93 18.63
N THR A 386 8.44 24.90 18.87
CA THR A 386 8.48 25.65 20.13
C THR A 386 7.87 27.04 19.92
N LEU A 387 6.87 27.39 20.73
CA LEU A 387 6.20 28.69 20.68
C LEU A 387 6.69 29.59 21.84
N PRO A 388 6.57 30.92 21.72
CA PRO A 388 6.89 31.83 22.82
C PRO A 388 6.11 31.49 24.09
N GLN A 389 6.75 31.66 25.26
CA GLN A 389 6.12 31.41 26.55
C GLN A 389 4.87 32.30 26.73
N GLY A 390 3.80 31.73 27.28
CA GLY A 390 2.54 32.45 27.50
C GLY A 390 1.63 32.54 26.25
N THR A 391 2.00 31.88 25.15
CA THR A 391 1.13 31.78 23.96
C THR A 391 -0.16 31.02 24.31
N THR A 392 -1.30 31.71 24.29
CA THR A 392 -2.63 31.12 24.50
C THR A 392 -3.41 30.91 23.21
N THR A 393 -2.99 31.54 22.11
CA THR A 393 -3.60 31.42 20.79
C THR A 393 -2.53 31.34 19.70
N ALA A 394 -2.78 30.54 18.67
CA ALA A 394 -1.89 30.39 17.52
C ALA A 394 -2.68 30.20 16.22
N THR A 395 -2.09 30.64 15.11
CA THR A 395 -2.64 30.40 13.77
C THR A 395 -1.91 29.22 13.13
N VAL A 396 -2.67 28.19 12.79
CA VAL A 396 -2.19 26.96 12.16
C VAL A 396 -2.32 27.10 10.64
N GLN A 397 -1.22 26.94 9.92
CA GLN A 397 -1.17 26.92 8.46
C GLN A 397 -1.29 25.48 7.96
N ILE A 398 -2.23 25.25 7.06
CA ILE A 398 -2.60 23.93 6.56
C ILE A 398 -2.34 23.90 5.06
N ALA A 399 -1.71 22.83 4.59
CA ALA A 399 -1.59 22.52 3.17
C ALA A 399 -2.34 21.23 2.87
N ALA A 400 -3.12 21.26 1.80
CA ALA A 400 -3.83 20.11 1.27
C ALA A 400 -3.53 19.94 -0.22
N THR A 401 -3.59 18.70 -0.67
CA THR A 401 -3.53 18.33 -2.08
C THR A 401 -4.72 17.44 -2.32
N ASN A 402 -5.40 17.62 -3.45
CA ASN A 402 -6.49 16.78 -3.91
C ASN A 402 -7.72 16.78 -2.97
N ILE A 403 -7.90 17.85 -2.20
CA ILE A 403 -9.10 18.12 -1.39
C ILE A 403 -9.85 19.29 -2.05
N PRO A 404 -11.17 19.15 -2.31
CA PRO A 404 -11.94 20.19 -2.98
C PRO A 404 -11.82 21.57 -2.33
N ILE A 405 -11.55 22.60 -3.12
CA ILE A 405 -11.66 24.01 -2.72
C ILE A 405 -13.03 24.24 -2.08
N GLY A 406 -13.07 25.05 -1.02
CA GLY A 406 -14.28 25.26 -0.24
C GLY A 406 -14.42 24.31 0.96
N THR A 407 -13.69 23.18 0.98
CA THR A 407 -13.68 22.27 2.13
C THR A 407 -13.01 22.94 3.32
N THR A 408 -13.65 22.90 4.48
CA THR A 408 -13.06 23.36 5.75
C THR A 408 -12.38 22.20 6.47
N VAL A 409 -11.23 22.49 7.07
CA VAL A 409 -10.46 21.55 7.90
C VAL A 409 -10.74 21.82 9.38
N THR A 410 -11.02 20.78 10.16
CA THR A 410 -11.10 20.84 11.61
C THR A 410 -9.72 20.59 12.20
N VAL A 411 -9.21 21.55 12.96
CA VAL A 411 -7.96 21.41 13.72
C VAL A 411 -8.30 21.09 15.17
N TYR A 412 -7.71 20.03 15.69
CA TYR A 412 -7.86 19.61 17.07
C TYR A 412 -6.62 19.98 17.86
N VAL A 413 -6.84 20.49 19.07
CA VAL A 413 -5.79 20.68 20.07
C VAL A 413 -6.00 19.64 21.16
N VAL A 414 -5.01 18.79 21.36
CA VAL A 414 -4.99 17.77 22.40
C VAL A 414 -3.93 18.16 23.43
N PRO A 415 -4.32 18.76 24.57
CA PRO A 415 -3.40 19.04 25.66
C PRO A 415 -2.84 17.73 26.22
N VAL A 416 -1.55 17.70 26.54
CA VAL A 416 -0.91 16.50 27.11
C VAL A 416 -1.35 16.26 28.56
N ILE A 417 -1.72 17.32 29.29
CA ILE A 417 -2.09 17.25 30.72
C ILE A 417 -3.30 18.14 31.00
N GLY A 418 -4.27 17.61 31.76
CA GLY A 418 -5.20 18.39 32.60
C GLY A 418 -6.32 19.19 31.92
N ALA A 419 -6.36 19.28 30.59
CA ALA A 419 -7.40 20.01 29.86
C ALA A 419 -8.11 19.12 28.82
N ASN A 420 -9.38 19.44 28.55
CA ASN A 420 -10.18 18.76 27.52
C ASN A 420 -9.66 19.11 26.12
N ARG A 421 -9.75 18.14 25.20
CA ARG A 421 -9.52 18.37 23.77
C ARG A 421 -10.44 19.48 23.27
N SER A 422 -9.88 20.42 22.52
CA SER A 422 -10.63 21.47 21.82
C SER A 422 -10.49 21.32 20.31
N SER A 423 -11.33 22.02 19.56
CA SER A 423 -11.27 22.05 18.10
C SER A 423 -11.65 23.42 17.54
N SER A 424 -11.05 23.77 16.42
CA SER A 424 -11.34 24.99 15.68
C SER A 424 -11.47 24.68 14.19
N LEU A 425 -12.41 25.34 13.53
CA LEU A 425 -12.55 25.24 12.09
C LEU A 425 -11.58 26.20 11.40
N SER A 426 -10.98 25.76 10.31
CA SER A 426 -10.21 26.63 9.44
C SER A 426 -11.11 27.47 8.53
N THR A 427 -10.51 28.49 7.92
CA THR A 427 -11.00 29.05 6.65
C THR A 427 -11.17 27.93 5.60
N ALA A 428 -12.04 28.16 4.61
CA ALA A 428 -12.17 27.22 3.50
C ALA A 428 -10.84 27.08 2.75
N LEU A 429 -10.49 25.85 2.39
CA LEU A 429 -9.33 25.58 1.54
C LEU A 429 -9.43 26.39 0.26
N ALA A 430 -8.39 27.18 -0.02
CA ALA A 430 -8.29 28.07 -1.17
C ALA A 430 -6.97 27.85 -1.91
N GLY A 431 -6.98 28.07 -3.22
CA GLY A 431 -5.85 27.85 -4.11
C GLY A 431 -6.29 27.92 -5.58
N PRO A 432 -5.35 27.87 -6.54
CA PRO A 432 -5.67 27.94 -7.96
C PRO A 432 -6.38 26.67 -8.47
N SER A 433 -6.29 25.55 -7.75
CA SER A 433 -6.99 24.29 -8.04
C SER A 433 -6.94 23.35 -6.83
N ASP A 434 -7.76 22.30 -6.83
CA ASP A 434 -7.76 21.25 -5.79
C ASP A 434 -6.41 20.53 -5.66
N ALA A 435 -5.54 20.58 -6.67
CA ALA A 435 -4.21 19.97 -6.64
C ALA A 435 -3.26 20.62 -5.62
N SER A 436 -3.52 21.85 -5.19
CA SER A 436 -2.76 22.50 -4.12
C SER A 436 -3.59 23.61 -3.50
N THR A 437 -4.02 23.39 -2.26
CA THR A 437 -4.85 24.32 -1.50
C THR A 437 -4.27 24.57 -0.11
N SER A 438 -4.61 25.72 0.45
CA SER A 438 -4.18 26.11 1.79
C SER A 438 -5.33 26.69 2.60
N ALA A 439 -5.24 26.57 3.91
CA ALA A 439 -6.17 27.16 4.85
C ALA A 439 -5.46 27.58 6.14
N MET A 440 -6.11 28.46 6.88
CA MET A 440 -5.66 28.89 8.21
C MET A 440 -6.74 28.61 9.25
N ALA A 441 -6.36 28.06 10.40
CA ALA A 441 -7.20 27.93 11.58
C ALA A 441 -6.60 28.69 12.76
N THR A 442 -7.42 29.38 13.54
CA THR A 442 -6.98 29.96 14.82
C THR A 442 -7.39 29.01 15.94
N VAL A 443 -6.42 28.57 16.73
CA VAL A 443 -6.64 27.62 17.83
C VAL A 443 -6.30 28.25 19.18
N THR A 444 -7.00 27.82 20.22
CA THR A 444 -6.65 28.14 21.61
C THR A 444 -5.82 27.01 22.20
N LEU A 445 -4.65 27.36 22.73
CA LEU A 445 -3.71 26.41 23.32
C LEU A 445 -3.89 26.35 24.83
N SER A 446 -3.75 25.16 25.40
CA SER A 446 -3.63 24.99 26.85
C SER A 446 -2.20 25.21 27.30
N ASN A 447 -1.99 25.55 28.57
CA ASN A 447 -0.64 25.72 29.09
C ASN A 447 0.12 24.38 29.07
N GLY A 448 1.38 24.40 28.67
CA GLY A 448 2.21 23.20 28.47
C GLY A 448 2.16 22.63 27.05
N ASN A 449 2.47 21.34 26.92
CA ASN A 449 2.57 20.67 25.62
C ASN A 449 1.18 20.41 25.01
N ASN A 450 1.03 20.72 23.73
CA ASN A 450 -0.18 20.48 22.95
C ASN A 450 0.18 19.68 21.70
N VAL A 451 -0.64 18.70 21.34
CA VAL A 451 -0.57 17.99 20.06
C VAL A 451 -1.65 18.55 19.14
N LEU A 452 -1.27 18.92 17.91
CA LEU A 452 -2.20 19.40 16.89
C LEU A 452 -2.48 18.32 15.86
N LEU A 453 -3.75 18.13 15.51
CA LEU A 453 -4.20 17.20 14.48
C LEU A 453 -5.15 17.93 13.53
N ALA A 454 -5.11 17.63 12.24
CA ALA A 454 -6.01 18.17 11.24
C ALA A 454 -6.86 17.06 10.62
N SER A 455 -8.15 17.32 10.40
CA SER A 455 -9.07 16.42 9.72
C SER A 455 -9.98 17.17 8.76
N ALA A 456 -10.10 16.69 7.52
CA ALA A 456 -10.99 17.23 6.51
C ALA A 456 -11.94 16.13 6.04
N THR A 457 -13.21 16.45 5.80
CA THR A 457 -14.18 15.51 5.21
C THR A 457 -14.93 16.20 4.08
N TYR A 458 -15.00 15.57 2.92
CA TYR A 458 -15.78 16.07 1.78
C TYR A 458 -16.66 14.98 1.17
N THR A 459 -17.76 15.41 0.57
CA THR A 459 -18.68 14.53 -0.15
C THR A 459 -18.11 14.20 -1.51
N VAL A 460 -18.23 12.93 -1.89
CA VAL A 460 -17.79 12.42 -3.19
C VAL A 460 -18.89 12.68 -4.22
N THR A 461 -18.52 13.28 -5.36
CA THR A 461 -19.45 13.43 -6.49
C THR A 461 -19.77 12.08 -7.11
N GLU A 462 -20.92 11.92 -7.77
CA GLU A 462 -21.28 10.63 -8.39
C GLU A 462 -20.20 10.12 -9.37
N LEU A 463 -19.61 11.03 -10.16
CA LEU A 463 -18.52 10.71 -11.09
C LEU A 463 -17.25 10.23 -10.35
N LEU A 464 -16.92 10.85 -9.22
CA LEU A 464 -15.80 10.40 -8.38
C LEU A 464 -16.14 9.11 -7.62
N ALA A 465 -17.40 8.89 -7.25
CA ALA A 465 -17.86 7.69 -6.55
C ALA A 465 -17.78 6.45 -7.45
N MET A 466 -18.10 6.58 -8.73
CA MET A 466 -17.86 5.54 -9.76
C MET A 466 -16.38 5.18 -9.94
N SER A 467 -15.52 6.05 -9.46
CA SER A 467 -14.08 6.06 -9.62
C SER A 467 -13.34 5.55 -8.38
N LEU A 468 -14.04 5.39 -7.26
CA LEU A 468 -13.52 4.88 -5.99
C LEU A 468 -13.89 3.40 -5.78
N PRO A 469 -13.17 2.69 -4.89
CA PRO A 469 -13.53 1.32 -4.51
C PRO A 469 -14.96 1.20 -3.99
N ARG A 470 -15.61 0.05 -4.23
CA ARG A 470 -16.89 -0.29 -3.59
C ARG A 470 -16.66 -1.17 -2.37
N PHE A 471 -17.42 -0.93 -1.31
CA PHE A 471 -17.34 -1.70 -0.07
C PHE A 471 -18.67 -2.39 0.19
N GLY A 472 -18.68 -3.73 0.17
CA GLY A 472 -19.93 -4.49 0.31
C GLY A 472 -20.97 -4.18 -0.77
N GLY A 473 -20.53 -3.76 -1.96
CA GLY A 473 -21.41 -3.32 -3.06
C GLY A 473 -21.82 -1.85 -3.00
N GLU A 474 -21.55 -1.14 -1.91
CA GLU A 474 -21.87 0.28 -1.73
C GLU A 474 -20.79 1.19 -2.33
N TYR A 475 -21.21 2.36 -2.84
CA TYR A 475 -20.32 3.44 -3.24
C TYR A 475 -19.81 4.23 -2.03
N VAL A 476 -18.64 4.84 -2.20
CA VAL A 476 -18.12 5.85 -1.26
C VAL A 476 -18.91 7.13 -1.42
N ALA A 477 -19.50 7.59 -0.32
CA ALA A 477 -20.27 8.84 -0.27
C ALA A 477 -19.42 10.00 0.27
N LYS A 478 -18.47 9.75 1.17
CA LYS A 478 -17.57 10.78 1.72
C LYS A 478 -16.15 10.24 1.85
N ILE A 479 -15.18 11.15 1.80
CA ILE A 479 -13.79 10.85 2.14
C ILE A 479 -13.40 11.72 3.34
N ARG A 480 -12.87 11.09 4.39
CA ARG A 480 -12.19 11.78 5.49
C ARG A 480 -10.67 11.64 5.32
N ILE A 481 -9.95 12.72 5.56
CA ILE A 481 -8.49 12.75 5.54
C ILE A 481 -8.01 13.30 6.86
N ASP A 482 -7.18 12.52 7.56
CA ASP A 482 -6.56 12.90 8.82
C ASP A 482 -5.06 13.10 8.59
N SER A 483 -4.47 14.17 9.16
CA SER A 483 -3.01 14.31 9.23
C SER A 483 -2.44 13.30 10.23
N GLU A 484 -1.29 12.69 9.93
CA GLU A 484 -0.60 11.77 10.84
C GLU A 484 0.76 12.33 11.32
N MET A 485 1.16 11.90 12.52
CA MET A 485 2.54 12.04 12.99
C MET A 485 3.44 11.22 12.07
N ASN A 486 4.55 11.79 11.59
CA ASN A 486 5.40 11.39 10.45
C ASN A 486 5.13 12.13 9.12
N GLY A 487 4.18 13.06 9.07
CA GLY A 487 3.98 13.92 7.90
C GLY A 487 3.18 13.29 6.77
N THR A 488 2.64 12.09 7.00
CA THR A 488 1.71 11.43 6.08
C THR A 488 0.27 11.82 6.39
N SER A 489 -0.66 11.35 5.56
CA SER A 489 -2.10 11.53 5.78
C SER A 489 -2.81 10.19 5.64
N ARG A 490 -3.81 9.97 6.49
CA ARG A 490 -4.68 8.80 6.42
C ARG A 490 -5.98 9.16 5.75
N VAL A 491 -6.30 8.43 4.69
CA VAL A 491 -7.56 8.57 3.95
C VAL A 491 -8.52 7.48 4.43
N THR A 492 -9.77 7.87 4.71
CA THR A 492 -10.86 6.98 5.13
C THR A 492 -12.04 7.17 4.19
N TYR A 493 -12.45 6.09 3.52
CA TYR A 493 -13.65 6.05 2.71
C TYR A 493 -14.87 5.79 3.58
N ILE A 494 -15.93 6.57 3.41
CA ILE A 494 -17.18 6.43 4.14
C ILE A 494 -18.27 6.10 3.13
N THR A 495 -18.90 4.93 3.25
CA THR A 495 -19.95 4.50 2.33
C THR A 495 -21.25 5.28 2.54
N ALA A 496 -22.21 5.12 1.62
CA ALA A 496 -23.55 5.70 1.76
C ALA A 496 -24.26 5.30 3.07
N SER A 497 -24.02 4.09 3.59
CA SER A 497 -24.54 3.67 4.90
C SER A 497 -23.76 4.19 6.11
N GLY A 498 -22.66 4.94 5.88
CA GLY A 498 -21.82 5.50 6.94
C GLY A 498 -20.71 4.57 7.44
N LYS A 499 -20.49 3.41 6.81
CA LYS A 499 -19.39 2.50 7.19
C LYS A 499 -18.05 3.08 6.75
N GLU A 500 -17.09 3.05 7.66
CA GLU A 500 -15.75 3.60 7.44
C GLU A 500 -14.75 2.52 7.04
N TYR A 501 -13.98 2.79 6.00
CA TYR A 501 -12.94 1.91 5.46
C TYR A 501 -11.64 2.70 5.25
N PRO A 502 -10.56 2.38 5.96
CA PRO A 502 -9.27 3.02 5.75
C PRO A 502 -8.75 2.70 4.34
N ALA A 503 -8.36 3.73 3.59
CA ALA A 503 -7.88 3.60 2.21
C ALA A 503 -6.52 2.87 2.15
N ASP A 504 -5.72 2.99 3.21
CA ASP A 504 -4.43 2.33 3.42
C ASP A 504 -4.58 0.95 4.08
N GLY A 505 -5.79 0.49 4.37
CA GLY A 505 -6.05 -0.82 4.96
C GLY A 505 -5.70 -0.94 6.46
N ARG A 506 -5.42 0.18 7.16
CA ARG A 506 -5.18 0.17 8.62
C ARG A 506 -6.48 -0.05 9.38
N THR A 507 -6.87 -1.31 9.55
CA THR A 507 -8.05 -1.68 10.33
C THR A 507 -7.81 -1.34 11.81
N VAL A 508 -8.48 -0.33 12.35
CA VAL A 508 -8.55 -0.10 13.79
C VAL A 508 -9.68 -0.95 14.34
N LYS A 509 -9.36 -2.05 15.03
CA LYS A 509 -10.32 -2.71 15.92
C LYS A 509 -10.40 -1.88 17.21
N ALA A 510 -11.51 -1.18 17.40
CA ALA A 510 -11.90 -0.71 18.72
C ALA A 510 -12.68 -1.83 19.40
N THR A 511 -12.18 -2.33 20.52
CA THR A 511 -12.99 -3.09 21.48
C THR A 511 -13.18 -2.21 22.71
N SER A 512 -14.44 -2.11 23.15
CA SER A 512 -14.86 -1.44 24.38
C SER A 512 -14.20 -2.02 25.62
#